data_AF-A0A367XMU8-F1
#
_entry.id   AF-A0A367XMU8-F1
#
_cell.length_a   1.000
_cell.length_b   1.000
_cell.length_c   1.000
_cell.angle_alpha   90.00
_cell.angle_beta   90.00
_cell.angle_gamma   90.00
#
_symmetry.space_group_name_H-M   'P 1'
#
loop_
_entity.id
_entity.type
_entity.pdbx_description
1 polymer ?
#
loop_
_entity_poly.entity_id
_entity_poly.type
_entity_poly.pdbx_seq_one_letter_code
_entity_poly.pdbx_strand_id
1 'polypeptide(L)'
;MPIELVLSPIMRPVVHAKSILFAPHRTASHYVPTIKDLPPLDSPTMAQYAVIKRVGTGSKVLDVFDTNHGAAPLGPPDPAARVFWFLRSRAAKGGYKMYAAESSGTGPGGADEPMAAIRAGLRGNVLLMRAPNVPAAELGWHIINHRVDAIDTYRMFTLADGNTYQWTYRGKWLEKVHNLGEKESEVRERIGRVVPNGDYGFTLYIDESKMVRELALSTALCSYIDQWNTNLEVGGIYYGRQAGQVRWKRD
;
A
#
# COMPACT_ATOMS: atom_id res chain seq x y z
N MET A 1 -18.06 -3.29 21.65
CA MET A 1 -16.60 -3.41 21.48
C MET A 1 -16.32 -4.63 20.62
N PRO A 2 -15.48 -4.55 19.57
CA PRO A 2 -15.13 -5.71 18.77
C PRO A 2 -14.38 -6.73 19.63
N ILE A 3 -14.72 -8.02 19.54
CA ILE A 3 -14.03 -9.14 20.21
C ILE A 3 -12.50 -9.08 20.03
N GLU A 4 -12.06 -8.60 18.87
CA GLU A 4 -10.66 -8.36 18.53
C GLU A 4 -9.94 -7.44 19.53
N LEU A 5 -10.63 -6.48 20.15
CA LEU A 5 -10.04 -5.56 21.11
C LEU A 5 -9.70 -6.28 22.42
N VAL A 6 -10.61 -7.15 22.88
CA VAL A 6 -10.46 -7.95 24.10
C VAL A 6 -9.38 -9.02 23.94
N LEU A 7 -9.30 -9.65 22.76
CA LEU A 7 -8.32 -10.70 22.50
C LEU A 7 -6.93 -10.16 22.11
N SER A 8 -6.83 -8.92 21.65
CA SER A 8 -5.55 -8.37 21.16
C SER A 8 -4.38 -8.40 22.15
N PRO A 9 -4.55 -8.17 23.47
CA PRO A 9 -3.45 -8.23 24.43
C PRO A 9 -2.87 -9.63 24.61
N ILE A 10 -3.67 -10.68 24.33
CA ILE A 10 -3.26 -12.09 24.44
C ILE A 10 -2.75 -12.60 23.09
N MET A 11 -3.48 -12.30 22.01
CA MET A 11 -3.17 -12.82 20.68
C MET A 11 -1.87 -12.24 20.11
N ARG A 12 -1.55 -10.97 20.39
CA ARG A 12 -0.31 -10.35 19.88
C ARG A 12 0.95 -11.03 20.43
N PRO A 13 1.13 -11.22 21.75
CA PRO A 13 2.24 -12.01 22.29
C PRO A 13 2.29 -13.45 21.74
N VAL A 14 1.15 -14.13 21.61
CA VAL A 14 1.11 -15.52 21.12
C VAL A 14 1.58 -15.61 19.66
N VAL A 15 1.09 -14.72 18.80
CA VAL A 15 1.51 -14.67 17.38
C VAL A 15 2.99 -14.28 17.28
N HIS A 16 3.47 -13.39 18.16
CA HIS A 16 4.89 -13.01 18.24
C HIS A 16 5.77 -14.20 18.65
N ALA A 17 5.42 -14.90 19.73
CA ALA A 17 6.14 -16.09 20.18
C ALA A 17 6.15 -17.18 19.11
N LYS A 18 5.01 -17.44 18.45
CA LYS A 18 4.93 -18.32 17.30
C LYS A 18 5.91 -17.89 16.21
N SER A 19 5.91 -16.63 15.82
CA SER A 19 6.82 -16.16 14.76
C SER A 19 8.30 -16.30 15.10
N ILE A 20 8.71 -16.07 16.34
CA ILE A 20 10.09 -16.30 16.79
C ILE A 20 10.44 -17.79 16.68
N LEU A 21 9.54 -18.67 17.12
CA LEU A 21 9.77 -20.12 17.12
C LEU A 21 9.86 -20.70 15.70
N PHE A 22 9.08 -20.16 14.75
CA PHE A 22 9.10 -20.58 13.35
C PHE A 22 10.12 -19.82 12.48
N ALA A 23 10.76 -18.76 12.99
CA ALA A 23 11.74 -18.00 12.23
C ALA A 23 12.96 -18.85 11.77
N PRO A 24 13.58 -19.70 12.62
CA PRO A 24 14.70 -20.53 12.21
C PRO A 24 14.34 -21.53 11.11
N HIS A 25 13.16 -22.16 11.21
CA HIS A 25 12.67 -23.09 10.20
C HIS A 25 12.39 -22.39 8.87
N ARG A 26 11.87 -21.15 8.91
CA ARG A 26 11.66 -20.33 7.70
C ARG A 26 12.98 -19.99 7.02
N THR A 27 13.97 -19.54 7.77
CA THR A 27 15.30 -19.23 7.23
C THR A 27 16.05 -20.44 6.68
N ALA A 28 15.74 -21.65 7.17
CA ALA A 28 16.33 -22.90 6.69
C ALA A 28 15.59 -23.51 5.49
N SER A 29 14.45 -22.94 5.06
CA SER A 29 13.67 -23.51 3.96
C SER A 29 14.29 -23.16 2.61
N HIS A 30 14.45 -24.16 1.73
CA HIS A 30 14.92 -24.00 0.34
C HIS A 30 13.82 -23.46 -0.59
N TYR A 31 13.10 -22.42 -0.16
CA TYR A 31 12.10 -21.76 -0.99
C TYR A 31 12.78 -20.65 -1.79
N VAL A 32 12.88 -20.83 -3.10
CA VAL A 32 13.52 -19.88 -4.02
C VAL A 32 12.58 -19.66 -5.22
N PRO A 33 11.69 -18.66 -5.18
CA PRO A 33 10.85 -18.31 -6.32
C PRO A 33 11.69 -17.66 -7.41
N THR A 34 11.22 -17.78 -8.66
CA THR A 34 11.85 -17.07 -9.78
C THR A 34 11.41 -15.60 -9.75
N ILE A 35 12.36 -14.67 -9.61
CA ILE A 35 12.07 -13.23 -9.58
C ILE A 35 12.37 -12.64 -10.95
N LYS A 36 11.37 -12.02 -11.58
CA LYS A 36 11.58 -11.14 -12.74
C LYS A 36 11.75 -9.72 -12.22
N ASP A 37 12.87 -9.10 -12.55
CA ASP A 37 13.19 -7.76 -12.08
C ASP A 37 12.29 -6.69 -12.69
N LEU A 38 12.23 -5.55 -11.99
CA LEU A 38 11.50 -4.39 -12.47
C LEU A 38 12.15 -3.90 -13.76
N PRO A 39 11.36 -3.56 -14.80
CA PRO A 39 11.90 -2.86 -15.97
C PRO A 39 12.68 -1.60 -15.57
N PRO A 40 13.61 -1.13 -16.42
CA PRO A 40 14.29 0.14 -16.20
C PRO A 40 13.29 1.28 -15.92
N LEU A 41 13.63 2.16 -14.98
CA LEU A 41 12.74 3.26 -14.58
C LEU A 41 12.45 4.25 -15.72
N ASP A 42 13.32 4.29 -16.73
CA ASP A 42 13.18 5.13 -17.93
C ASP A 42 12.28 4.49 -19.01
N SER A 43 11.68 3.33 -18.73
CA SER A 43 10.73 2.67 -19.63
C SER A 43 9.51 3.57 -19.88
N PRO A 44 8.97 3.62 -21.11
CA PRO A 44 7.79 4.44 -21.42
C PRO A 44 6.54 4.02 -20.64
N THR A 45 6.49 2.79 -20.10
CA THR A 45 5.37 2.29 -19.29
C THR A 45 5.51 2.59 -17.80
N MET A 46 6.68 3.08 -17.36
CA MET A 46 6.96 3.40 -15.96
C MET A 46 6.48 4.81 -15.63
N ALA A 47 5.43 4.89 -14.81
CA ALA A 47 4.99 6.14 -14.20
C ALA A 47 5.61 6.31 -12.80
N GLN A 48 5.81 7.57 -12.40
CA GLN A 48 6.37 7.93 -11.10
C GLN A 48 5.52 8.99 -10.42
N TYR A 49 5.02 8.65 -9.23
CA TYR A 49 4.13 9.48 -8.43
C TYR A 49 4.73 9.80 -7.06
N ALA A 50 4.71 11.06 -6.66
CA ALA A 50 5.12 11.48 -5.32
C ALA A 50 3.90 11.68 -4.43
N VAL A 51 3.83 10.91 -3.33
CA VAL A 51 2.80 11.04 -2.29
C VAL A 51 3.41 11.79 -1.10
N ILE A 52 2.93 12.99 -0.84
CA ILE A 52 3.55 13.92 0.11
C ILE A 52 2.52 14.48 1.10
N LYS A 53 2.91 14.60 2.37
CA LYS A 53 2.10 15.24 3.40
C LYS A 53 1.92 16.73 3.10
N ARG A 54 0.67 17.18 3.10
CA ARG A 54 0.37 18.61 2.98
C ARG A 54 0.84 19.35 4.23
N VAL A 55 1.67 20.37 4.01
CA VAL A 55 2.20 21.25 5.07
C VAL A 55 1.05 21.79 5.93
N GLY A 56 1.26 21.82 7.25
CA GLY A 56 0.27 22.32 8.22
C GLY A 56 -0.89 21.35 8.54
N THR A 57 -1.12 20.31 7.74
CA THR A 57 -2.19 19.32 8.02
C THR A 57 -1.71 18.12 8.84
N GLY A 58 -0.40 18.00 9.06
CA GLY A 58 0.22 16.81 9.62
C GLY A 58 0.03 15.61 8.68
N SER A 59 -0.39 14.46 9.23
CA SER A 59 -0.69 13.26 8.43
C SER A 59 -2.18 13.10 8.16
N LYS A 60 -2.90 14.20 8.02
CA LYS A 60 -4.34 14.19 7.70
C LYS A 60 -4.59 14.23 6.20
N VAL A 61 -3.73 14.91 5.44
CA VAL A 61 -3.85 15.02 3.99
C VAL A 61 -2.52 14.63 3.35
N LEU A 62 -2.58 13.73 2.37
CA LEU A 62 -1.46 13.36 1.52
C LEU A 62 -1.83 13.75 0.09
N ASP A 63 -1.08 14.65 -0.51
CA ASP A 63 -1.23 15.02 -1.91
C ASP A 63 -0.41 14.07 -2.79
N VAL A 64 -0.93 13.78 -3.97
CA VAL A 64 -0.28 12.93 -4.96
C VAL A 64 0.03 13.77 -6.18
N PHE A 65 1.30 13.81 -6.56
CA PHE A 65 1.79 14.55 -7.70
C PHE A 65 2.38 13.58 -8.72
N ASP A 66 2.15 13.88 -10.00
CA ASP A 66 2.95 13.31 -11.07
C ASP A 66 4.33 13.99 -11.06
N THR A 67 5.38 13.18 -11.10
CA THR A 67 6.76 13.68 -11.10
C THR A 67 7.31 13.90 -12.51
N ASN A 68 6.54 13.56 -13.55
CA ASN A 68 6.98 13.58 -14.95
C ASN A 68 8.31 12.84 -15.15
N HIS A 69 8.34 11.55 -14.77
CA HIS A 69 9.54 10.70 -14.82
C HIS A 69 10.74 11.30 -14.06
N GLY A 70 10.48 11.90 -12.90
CA GLY A 70 11.53 12.39 -12.01
C GLY A 70 12.02 13.81 -12.28
N ALA A 71 11.46 14.51 -13.28
CA ALA A 71 11.74 15.93 -13.51
C ALA A 71 11.36 16.80 -12.29
N ALA A 72 10.29 16.41 -11.58
CA ALA A 72 9.84 17.05 -10.35
C ALA A 72 9.70 16.00 -9.23
N PRO A 73 10.78 15.63 -8.52
CA PRO A 73 10.80 14.49 -7.60
C PRO A 73 9.87 14.64 -6.38
N LEU A 74 9.55 15.89 -6.01
CA LEU A 74 8.60 16.21 -4.94
C LEU A 74 7.27 16.74 -5.49
N GLY A 75 7.01 16.54 -6.77
CA GLY A 75 5.90 17.17 -7.47
C GLY A 75 6.19 18.61 -7.91
N PRO A 76 5.33 19.16 -8.78
CA PRO A 76 5.44 20.54 -9.24
C PRO A 76 5.31 21.53 -8.08
N PRO A 77 5.89 22.74 -8.22
CA PRO A 77 5.85 23.77 -7.17
C PRO A 77 4.43 24.29 -6.91
N ASP A 78 3.52 24.13 -7.88
CA ASP A 78 2.12 24.50 -7.74
C ASP A 78 1.33 23.43 -6.95
N PRO A 79 0.80 23.76 -5.76
CA PRO A 79 -0.02 22.83 -4.97
C PRO A 79 -1.35 22.45 -5.66
N ALA A 80 -1.81 23.22 -6.65
CA ALA A 80 -3.01 22.92 -7.41
C ALA A 80 -2.80 21.81 -8.44
N ALA A 81 -1.56 21.54 -8.85
CA ALA A 81 -1.21 20.52 -9.82
C ALA A 81 -1.21 19.08 -9.25
N ARG A 82 -1.86 18.86 -8.10
CA ARG A 82 -2.07 17.51 -7.56
C ARG A 82 -3.01 16.72 -8.46
N VAL A 83 -2.68 15.45 -8.71
CA VAL A 83 -3.54 14.53 -9.47
C VAL A 83 -4.60 13.91 -8.55
N PHE A 84 -4.16 13.51 -7.36
CA PHE A 84 -5.01 12.93 -6.32
C PHE A 84 -4.69 13.51 -4.95
N TRP A 85 -5.58 13.30 -3.99
CA TRP A 85 -5.24 13.46 -2.58
C TRP A 85 -5.95 12.44 -1.71
N PHE A 86 -5.28 12.04 -0.65
CA PHE A 86 -5.84 11.21 0.41
C PHE A 86 -6.23 12.09 1.59
N LEU A 87 -7.49 12.01 2.00
CA LEU A 87 -7.99 12.63 3.21
C LEU A 87 -8.21 11.55 4.28
N ARG A 88 -7.60 11.73 5.43
CA ARG A 88 -7.77 10.83 6.57
C ARG A 88 -9.21 10.88 7.08
N SER A 89 -9.82 9.72 7.24
CA SER A 89 -11.13 9.59 7.89
C SER A 89 -11.03 9.92 9.38
N ARG A 90 -12.02 10.67 9.88
CA ARG A 90 -12.20 10.90 11.33
C ARG A 90 -12.84 9.69 12.03
N ALA A 91 -13.62 8.90 11.30
CA ALA A 91 -14.41 7.80 11.86
C ALA A 91 -13.60 6.51 12.07
N ALA A 92 -12.56 6.29 11.26
CA ALA A 92 -11.76 5.07 11.32
C ALA A 92 -10.26 5.38 11.29
N LYS A 93 -9.53 4.86 12.27
CA LYS A 93 -8.08 4.98 12.33
C LYS A 93 -7.42 4.12 11.24
N GLY A 94 -6.44 4.68 10.55
CA GLY A 94 -5.87 4.06 9.34
C GLY A 94 -6.81 4.13 8.14
N GLY A 95 -7.97 4.79 8.27
CA GLY A 95 -8.90 5.04 7.19
C GLY A 95 -8.53 6.30 6.41
N TYR A 96 -8.52 6.21 5.09
CA TYR A 96 -8.33 7.32 4.17
C TYR A 96 -9.37 7.25 3.05
N LYS A 97 -9.72 8.41 2.50
CA LYS A 97 -10.49 8.53 1.27
C LYS A 97 -9.60 9.16 0.21
N MET A 98 -9.54 8.55 -0.95
CA MET A 98 -8.83 9.09 -2.13
C MET A 98 -9.81 9.90 -2.96
N TYR A 99 -9.35 11.04 -3.46
CA TYR A 99 -10.10 11.94 -4.33
C TYR A 99 -9.23 12.26 -5.55
N ALA A 100 -9.88 12.55 -6.68
CA ALA A 100 -9.21 12.96 -7.91
C ALA A 100 -9.46 14.43 -8.21
N ALA A 101 -8.43 15.12 -8.71
CA ALA A 101 -8.54 16.52 -9.10
C ALA A 101 -9.48 16.71 -10.29
N GLU A 102 -9.48 15.77 -11.24
CA GLU A 102 -10.35 15.79 -12.42
C GLU A 102 -11.86 15.74 -12.06
N SER A 103 -12.21 15.10 -10.95
CA SER A 103 -13.60 14.95 -10.50
C SER A 103 -13.96 15.89 -9.34
N SER A 104 -13.08 16.84 -9.01
CA SER A 104 -13.33 17.78 -7.91
C SER A 104 -14.53 18.67 -8.24
N GLY A 105 -15.42 18.87 -7.27
CA GLY A 105 -16.63 19.68 -7.42
C GLY A 105 -17.70 19.11 -8.37
N THR A 106 -17.57 17.86 -8.83
CA THR A 106 -18.55 17.23 -9.75
C THR A 106 -19.73 16.56 -9.03
N GLY A 107 -19.70 16.46 -7.71
CA GLY A 107 -20.75 15.84 -6.92
C GLY A 107 -21.97 16.75 -6.67
N PRO A 108 -23.05 16.21 -6.08
CA PRO A 108 -24.23 16.97 -5.70
C PRO A 108 -23.88 18.19 -4.85
N GLY A 109 -24.28 19.38 -5.30
CA GLY A 109 -23.99 20.64 -4.62
C GLY A 109 -22.54 21.11 -4.72
N GLY A 110 -21.77 20.63 -5.71
CA GLY A 110 -20.37 21.00 -5.90
C GLY A 110 -19.41 20.32 -4.91
N ALA A 111 -19.83 19.21 -4.30
CA ALA A 111 -19.01 18.46 -3.36
C ALA A 111 -18.00 17.56 -4.06
N ASP A 112 -16.85 17.34 -3.41
CA ASP A 112 -15.87 16.35 -3.84
C ASP A 112 -16.34 14.94 -3.49
N GLU A 113 -16.48 14.09 -4.51
CA GLU A 113 -16.80 12.68 -4.32
C GLU A 113 -15.52 11.84 -4.15
N PRO A 114 -15.48 10.92 -3.18
CA PRO A 114 -14.34 10.04 -3.02
C PRO A 114 -14.32 8.97 -4.12
N MET A 115 -13.16 8.78 -4.72
CA MET A 115 -12.91 7.71 -5.69
C MET A 115 -12.63 6.37 -5.02
N ALA A 116 -11.89 6.37 -3.91
CA ALA A 116 -11.59 5.16 -3.16
C ALA A 116 -11.68 5.37 -1.65
N ALA A 117 -12.03 4.33 -0.91
CA ALA A 117 -11.97 4.29 0.54
C ALA A 117 -10.99 3.20 0.99
N ILE A 118 -9.96 3.62 1.70
CA ILE A 118 -8.85 2.78 2.14
C ILE A 118 -8.96 2.60 3.64
N ARG A 119 -8.70 1.39 4.11
CA ARG A 119 -8.57 1.11 5.54
C ARG A 119 -7.40 0.16 5.73
N ALA A 120 -6.35 0.71 6.35
CA ALA A 120 -5.16 -0.02 6.70
C ALA A 120 -5.32 -0.79 8.03
N GLY A 121 -4.67 -1.95 8.16
CA GLY A 121 -4.81 -2.78 9.35
C GLY A 121 -4.28 -4.20 9.20
N LEU A 122 -4.61 -5.07 10.14
CA LEU A 122 -4.23 -6.50 10.06
C LEU A 122 -4.89 -7.14 8.83
N ARG A 123 -6.18 -6.87 8.63
CA ARG A 123 -6.90 -7.06 7.38
C ARG A 123 -7.17 -5.69 6.78
N GLY A 124 -6.43 -5.34 5.74
CA GLY A 124 -6.62 -4.10 5.02
C GLY A 124 -7.70 -4.25 3.95
N ASN A 125 -8.27 -3.14 3.51
CA ASN A 125 -9.14 -3.15 2.34
C ASN A 125 -9.15 -1.80 1.62
N VAL A 126 -9.35 -1.87 0.32
CA VAL A 126 -9.55 -0.74 -0.58
C VAL A 126 -10.89 -0.95 -1.27
N LEU A 127 -11.83 -0.02 -1.08
CA LEU A 127 -13.07 0.04 -1.85
C LEU A 127 -12.87 1.07 -2.95
N LEU A 128 -12.78 0.62 -4.20
CA LEU A 128 -12.78 1.52 -5.35
C LEU A 128 -14.24 1.81 -5.74
N MET A 129 -14.67 3.06 -5.59
CA MET A 129 -16.05 3.48 -5.79
C MET A 129 -16.26 4.06 -7.19
N ARG A 130 -15.35 4.93 -7.63
CA ARG A 130 -15.51 5.67 -8.89
C ARG A 130 -14.14 6.03 -9.45
N ALA A 131 -13.71 5.35 -10.51
CA ALA A 131 -12.49 5.68 -11.22
C ALA A 131 -12.74 5.57 -12.73
N PRO A 132 -12.85 6.69 -13.46
CA PRO A 132 -13.27 6.68 -14.88
C PRO A 132 -12.27 5.97 -15.79
N ASN A 133 -10.99 5.97 -15.42
CA ASN A 133 -9.91 5.36 -16.20
C ASN A 133 -9.60 3.91 -15.79
N VAL A 134 -10.36 3.35 -14.84
CA VAL A 134 -10.16 1.98 -14.34
C VAL A 134 -11.22 1.06 -14.93
N PRO A 135 -10.88 -0.18 -15.34
CA PRO A 135 -11.85 -1.15 -15.80
C PRO A 135 -12.97 -1.36 -14.77
N ALA A 136 -14.23 -1.39 -15.22
CA ALA A 136 -15.38 -1.52 -14.34
C ALA A 136 -15.35 -2.79 -13.46
N ALA A 137 -14.66 -3.83 -13.93
CA ALA A 137 -14.45 -5.08 -13.19
C ALA A 137 -13.64 -4.89 -11.89
N GLU A 138 -12.80 -3.86 -11.81
CA GLU A 138 -11.99 -3.54 -10.63
C GLU A 138 -12.72 -2.63 -9.64
N LEU A 139 -13.95 -2.21 -9.93
CA LEU A 139 -14.77 -1.48 -8.96
C LEU A 139 -15.24 -2.42 -7.85
N GLY A 140 -15.26 -1.93 -6.62
CA GLY A 140 -15.65 -2.70 -5.44
C GLY A 140 -14.50 -2.95 -4.46
N TRP A 141 -14.65 -4.02 -3.68
CA TRP A 141 -13.78 -4.32 -2.54
C TRP A 141 -12.57 -5.15 -2.92
N HIS A 142 -11.39 -4.59 -2.70
CA HIS A 142 -10.11 -5.27 -2.74
C HIS A 142 -9.64 -5.56 -1.31
N ILE A 143 -9.57 -6.83 -0.96
CA ILE A 143 -9.17 -7.26 0.38
C ILE A 143 -7.67 -7.46 0.40
N ILE A 144 -6.99 -6.77 1.33
CA ILE A 144 -5.55 -6.89 1.53
C ILE A 144 -5.29 -7.84 2.69
N ASN A 145 -4.81 -9.02 2.33
CA ASN A 145 -4.45 -10.07 3.27
C ASN A 145 -2.97 -9.99 3.63
N HIS A 146 -2.68 -10.46 4.83
CA HIS A 146 -1.32 -10.56 5.35
C HIS A 146 -0.80 -11.99 5.16
N ARG A 147 0.38 -12.14 4.55
CA ARG A 147 1.05 -13.43 4.40
C ARG A 147 2.53 -13.29 4.72
N VAL A 148 3.11 -14.33 5.31
CA VAL A 148 4.55 -14.42 5.57
C VAL A 148 5.05 -15.72 4.98
N ASP A 149 6.18 -15.68 4.29
CA ASP A 149 6.90 -16.87 3.85
C ASP A 149 8.33 -16.90 4.43
N ALA A 150 9.22 -17.66 3.80
CA ALA A 150 10.62 -17.76 4.20
C ALA A 150 11.47 -16.53 3.88
N ILE A 151 11.04 -15.71 2.92
CA ILE A 151 11.81 -14.63 2.31
C ILE A 151 11.39 -13.28 2.90
N ASP A 152 10.09 -13.00 2.90
CA ASP A 152 9.57 -11.69 3.32
C ASP A 152 8.14 -11.81 3.90
N THR A 153 7.60 -10.67 4.23
CA THR A 153 6.19 -10.50 4.54
C THR A 153 5.49 -9.68 3.47
N TYR A 154 4.27 -10.08 3.17
CA TYR A 154 3.50 -9.62 2.03
C TYR A 154 2.15 -9.07 2.44
N ARG A 155 1.78 -7.98 1.80
CA ARG A 155 0.39 -7.52 1.70
C ARG A 155 -0.14 -7.95 0.33
N MET A 156 -0.95 -9.00 0.33
CA MET A 156 -1.46 -9.62 -0.88
C MET A 156 -2.89 -9.19 -1.17
N PHE A 157 -3.21 -9.02 -2.44
CA PHE A 157 -4.56 -8.75 -2.94
C PHE A 157 -4.71 -9.36 -4.33
N THR A 158 -5.95 -9.63 -4.74
CA THR A 158 -6.25 -10.23 -6.03
C THR A 158 -7.13 -9.25 -6.79
N LEU A 159 -6.79 -9.02 -8.06
CA LEU A 159 -7.56 -8.16 -8.95
C LEU A 159 -8.55 -8.98 -9.78
N ALA A 160 -9.44 -8.30 -10.51
CA ALA A 160 -10.46 -8.96 -11.32
C ALA A 160 -9.87 -9.74 -12.51
N ASP A 161 -8.62 -9.44 -12.89
CA ASP A 161 -7.83 -10.22 -13.85
C ASP A 161 -7.45 -11.64 -13.36
N GLY A 162 -7.80 -11.98 -12.12
CA GLY A 162 -7.51 -13.27 -11.49
C GLY A 162 -6.07 -13.42 -10.99
N ASN A 163 -5.21 -12.43 -11.19
CA ASN A 163 -3.83 -12.46 -10.73
C ASN A 163 -3.73 -11.97 -9.28
N THR A 164 -2.78 -12.55 -8.55
CA THR A 164 -2.45 -12.11 -7.20
C THR A 164 -1.28 -11.13 -7.26
N TYR A 165 -1.42 -10.02 -6.54
CA TYR A 165 -0.41 -9.00 -6.40
C TYR A 165 0.02 -8.91 -4.94
N GLN A 166 1.27 -8.57 -4.70
CA GLN A 166 1.80 -8.44 -3.36
C GLN A 166 2.77 -7.27 -3.20
N TRP A 167 2.67 -6.58 -2.07
CA TRP A 167 3.67 -5.64 -1.60
C TRP A 167 4.64 -6.32 -0.65
N THR A 168 5.94 -6.22 -0.94
CA THR A 168 7.00 -6.74 -0.08
C THR A 168 7.36 -5.74 1.02
N TYR A 169 7.77 -6.22 2.21
CA TYR A 169 8.17 -5.34 3.30
C TYR A 169 9.60 -4.81 3.12
N ARG A 170 10.56 -5.71 2.88
CA ARG A 170 11.99 -5.37 2.82
C ARG A 170 12.29 -4.53 1.60
N GLY A 171 11.93 -5.05 0.43
CA GLY A 171 12.22 -4.43 -0.87
C GLY A 171 11.23 -3.34 -1.29
N LYS A 172 10.02 -3.34 -0.71
CA LYS A 172 8.92 -2.41 -1.07
C LYS A 172 8.58 -2.49 -2.56
N TRP A 173 8.67 -3.70 -3.08
CA TRP A 173 8.31 -4.05 -4.46
C TRP A 173 6.84 -4.37 -4.53
N LEU A 174 6.21 -3.96 -5.62
CA LEU A 174 4.95 -4.51 -6.08
C LEU A 174 5.25 -5.66 -7.02
N GLU A 175 4.78 -6.84 -6.66
CA GLU A 175 5.02 -8.07 -7.41
C GLU A 175 3.69 -8.65 -7.88
N LYS A 176 3.61 -8.99 -9.17
CA LYS A 176 2.59 -9.86 -9.74
C LYS A 176 3.06 -11.30 -9.59
N VAL A 177 2.26 -12.13 -8.92
CA VAL A 177 2.64 -13.50 -8.58
C VAL A 177 1.88 -14.48 -9.47
N HIS A 178 2.64 -15.34 -10.15
CA HIS A 178 2.13 -16.48 -10.90
C HIS A 178 2.41 -17.78 -10.12
N ASN A 179 1.46 -18.72 -10.16
CA ASN A 179 1.57 -20.03 -9.50
C ASN A 179 1.82 -19.94 -7.99
N LEU A 180 1.05 -19.07 -7.32
CA LEU A 180 1.21 -18.79 -5.90
C LEU A 180 1.17 -20.08 -5.04
N GLY A 181 2.24 -20.32 -4.28
CA GLY A 181 2.34 -21.48 -3.38
C GLY A 181 3.00 -22.71 -4.00
N GLU A 182 3.29 -22.68 -5.30
CA GLU A 182 4.10 -23.70 -5.94
C GLU A 182 5.59 -23.35 -5.79
N LYS A 183 6.33 -24.10 -4.96
CA LYS A 183 7.67 -23.70 -4.49
C LYS A 183 8.63 -23.26 -5.60
N GLU A 184 8.85 -24.12 -6.58
CA GLU A 184 9.88 -23.93 -7.63
C GLU A 184 9.32 -23.27 -8.90
N SER A 185 8.00 -23.32 -9.10
CA SER A 185 7.31 -22.74 -10.26
C SER A 185 6.65 -21.39 -9.97
N GLU A 186 6.70 -20.89 -8.73
CA GLU A 186 6.23 -19.56 -8.39
C GLU A 186 7.14 -18.51 -9.05
N VAL A 187 6.53 -17.67 -9.88
CA VAL A 187 7.20 -16.56 -10.56
C VAL A 187 6.67 -15.25 -9.98
N ARG A 188 7.58 -14.41 -9.49
CA ARG A 188 7.29 -13.08 -8.96
C ARG A 188 7.81 -12.03 -9.90
N GLU A 189 6.92 -11.39 -10.61
CA GLU A 189 7.25 -10.31 -11.54
C GLU A 189 7.13 -8.96 -10.85
N ARG A 190 8.24 -8.23 -10.72
CA ARG A 190 8.23 -6.88 -10.17
C ARG A 190 7.65 -5.92 -11.20
N ILE A 191 6.57 -5.24 -10.81
CA ILE A 191 5.84 -4.29 -11.66
C ILE A 191 5.79 -2.88 -11.05
N GLY A 192 6.31 -2.72 -9.83
CA GLY A 192 6.43 -1.41 -9.20
C GLY A 192 7.32 -1.43 -7.97
N ARG A 193 7.60 -0.25 -7.44
CA ARG A 193 8.43 -0.04 -6.25
C ARG A 193 7.97 1.19 -5.48
N VAL A 194 8.08 1.14 -4.16
CA VAL A 194 7.94 2.32 -3.31
C VAL A 194 9.28 2.70 -2.67
N VAL A 195 9.58 3.99 -2.71
CA VAL A 195 10.71 4.61 -2.00
C VAL A 195 10.15 5.55 -0.93
N PRO A 196 10.27 5.22 0.37
CA PRO A 196 9.81 6.11 1.43
C PRO A 196 10.62 7.41 1.49
N ASN A 197 9.93 8.55 1.59
CA ASN A 197 10.54 9.88 1.75
C ASN A 197 10.57 10.26 3.24
N GLY A 198 11.06 9.34 4.07
CA GLY A 198 11.04 9.45 5.52
C GLY A 198 9.64 9.73 6.07
N ASP A 199 9.53 10.79 6.87
CA ASP A 199 8.28 11.20 7.52
C ASP A 199 7.37 12.00 6.59
N TYR A 200 7.77 12.33 5.37
CA TYR A 200 7.03 13.23 4.49
C TYR A 200 6.09 12.49 3.53
N GLY A 201 6.25 11.18 3.37
CA GLY A 201 5.43 10.36 2.49
C GLY A 201 6.27 9.34 1.75
N PHE A 202 5.97 9.08 0.48
CA PHE A 202 6.68 8.11 -0.35
C PHE A 202 6.55 8.41 -1.84
N THR A 203 7.48 7.90 -2.63
CA THR A 203 7.43 7.92 -4.10
C THR A 203 7.10 6.52 -4.60
N LEU A 204 6.09 6.42 -5.46
CA LEU A 204 5.66 5.20 -6.14
C LEU A 204 6.20 5.19 -7.57
N TYR A 205 6.78 4.07 -7.98
CA TYR A 205 7.10 3.72 -9.36
C TYR A 205 6.20 2.56 -9.77
N ILE A 206 5.57 2.63 -10.93
CA ILE A 206 4.66 1.59 -11.39
C ILE A 206 4.61 1.43 -12.91
N ASP A 207 4.53 0.19 -13.36
CA ASP A 207 4.17 -0.19 -14.72
C ASP A 207 2.66 -0.06 -14.92
N GLU A 208 2.22 1.05 -15.51
CA GLU A 208 0.78 1.30 -15.74
C GLU A 208 0.17 0.35 -16.78
N SER A 209 1.01 -0.36 -17.55
CA SER A 209 0.53 -1.41 -18.45
C SER A 209 0.06 -2.67 -17.72
N LYS A 210 0.46 -2.85 -16.44
CA LYS A 210 0.19 -4.05 -15.65
C LYS A 210 -0.73 -3.82 -14.46
N MET A 211 -0.79 -2.60 -13.93
CA MET A 211 -1.72 -2.25 -12.85
C MET A 211 -2.13 -0.78 -12.94
N VAL A 212 -3.41 -0.54 -12.68
CA VAL A 212 -3.96 0.82 -12.62
C VAL A 212 -3.40 1.59 -11.42
N ARG A 213 -3.02 2.84 -11.67
CA ARG A 213 -2.37 3.72 -10.68
C ARG A 213 -3.21 3.93 -9.41
N GLU A 214 -4.53 3.98 -9.52
CA GLU A 214 -5.44 4.23 -8.40
C GLU A 214 -5.35 3.10 -7.36
N LEU A 215 -5.34 1.84 -7.82
CA LEU A 215 -5.19 0.68 -6.96
C LEU A 215 -3.78 0.57 -6.39
N ALA A 216 -2.76 0.87 -7.18
CA ALA A 216 -1.38 0.86 -6.71
C ALA A 216 -1.13 1.90 -5.62
N LEU A 217 -1.58 3.15 -5.82
CA LEU A 217 -1.49 4.22 -4.82
C LEU A 217 -2.27 3.85 -3.55
N SER A 218 -3.48 3.30 -3.70
CA SER A 218 -4.35 2.94 -2.58
C SER A 218 -3.80 1.77 -1.75
N THR A 219 -3.31 0.72 -2.41
CA THR A 219 -2.72 -0.45 -1.75
C THR A 219 -1.33 -0.12 -1.18
N ALA A 220 -0.53 0.70 -1.87
CA ALA A 220 0.73 1.23 -1.34
C ALA A 220 0.49 2.09 -0.09
N LEU A 221 -0.55 2.92 -0.06
CA LEU A 221 -0.89 3.69 1.14
C LEU A 221 -1.25 2.77 2.32
N CYS A 222 -1.97 1.67 2.07
CA CYS A 222 -2.25 0.66 3.09
C CYS A 222 -0.94 0.13 3.69
N SER A 223 -0.03 -0.35 2.84
CA SER A 223 1.28 -0.85 3.24
C SER A 223 2.14 0.23 3.91
N TYR A 224 2.08 1.49 3.45
CA TYR A 224 2.80 2.59 4.08
C TYR A 224 2.33 2.83 5.51
N ILE A 225 1.02 2.81 5.76
CA ILE A 225 0.45 3.04 7.10
C ILE A 225 0.73 1.86 8.04
N ASP A 226 0.61 0.63 7.57
CA ASP A 226 0.58 -0.55 8.43
C ASP A 226 1.85 -1.40 8.44
N GLN A 227 2.65 -1.36 7.38
CA GLN A 227 3.79 -2.23 7.13
C GLN A 227 5.08 -1.41 7.10
N TRP A 228 5.26 -0.48 6.16
CA TRP A 228 6.54 0.21 5.95
C TRP A 228 6.87 1.32 6.95
N ASN A 229 5.88 1.87 7.64
CA ASN A 229 6.11 2.92 8.65
C ASN A 229 6.24 2.35 10.08
N THR A 230 6.90 1.19 10.22
CA THR A 230 7.06 0.47 11.49
C THR A 230 8.54 0.15 11.78
N ASN A 231 8.88 0.03 13.08
CA ASN A 231 10.26 -0.14 13.55
C ASN A 231 10.67 -1.60 13.70
N LEU A 232 9.72 -2.45 14.06
CA LEU A 232 9.94 -3.87 14.32
C LEU A 232 8.90 -4.67 13.55
N GLU A 233 9.39 -5.62 12.75
CA GLU A 233 8.59 -6.66 12.13
C GLU A 233 8.93 -7.98 12.80
N VAL A 234 7.92 -8.66 13.36
CA VAL A 234 8.09 -10.01 13.91
C VAL A 234 6.99 -10.90 13.36
N GLY A 235 7.37 -11.70 12.36
CA GLY A 235 6.50 -12.61 11.60
C GLY A 235 5.18 -12.00 11.17
N GLY A 236 5.20 -10.78 10.67
CA GLY A 236 4.02 -10.08 10.21
C GLY A 236 3.32 -9.16 11.18
N ILE A 237 3.77 -9.11 12.43
CA ILE A 237 3.35 -8.10 13.38
C ILE A 237 4.28 -6.90 13.26
N TYR A 238 3.69 -5.75 12.98
CA TYR A 238 4.40 -4.49 12.83
C TYR A 238 4.20 -3.60 14.06
N TYR A 239 5.28 -3.22 14.73
CA TYR A 239 5.25 -2.27 15.84
C TYR A 239 5.64 -0.88 15.34
N GLY A 240 4.72 0.08 15.46
CA GLY A 240 4.93 1.45 15.01
C GLY A 240 6.09 2.17 15.72
N ARG A 241 6.75 3.08 15.00
CA ARG A 241 7.75 4.01 15.54
C ARG A 241 7.08 4.98 16.54
N GLN A 242 7.46 4.94 17.82
CA GLN A 242 6.98 5.92 18.81
C GLN A 242 7.97 7.08 18.96
N ALA A 243 7.78 8.10 18.12
CA ALA A 243 7.69 9.54 18.46
C ALA A 243 7.46 10.32 17.15
N GLY A 244 6.42 11.17 17.08
CA GLY A 244 6.23 12.16 15.98
C GLY A 244 5.45 11.74 14.72
N GLN A 245 5.18 10.46 14.45
CA GLN A 245 4.54 10.01 13.20
C GLN A 245 3.04 9.63 13.31
N VAL A 246 2.41 9.37 12.15
CA VAL A 246 1.00 8.95 11.94
C VAL A 246 0.54 8.06 13.10
N ARG A 247 -0.29 8.61 14.00
CA ARG A 247 -0.66 7.98 15.26
C ARG A 247 -1.19 6.56 15.03
N TRP A 248 -0.34 5.56 15.25
CA TRP A 248 -0.72 4.15 15.34
C TRP A 248 -0.66 3.68 16.80
N LYS A 249 -1.30 4.42 17.72
CA LYS A 249 -1.52 3.97 19.10
C LYS A 249 -2.98 3.55 19.35
N ARG A 250 -3.20 2.23 19.45
CA ARG A 250 -4.44 1.65 20.01
C ARG A 250 -4.22 1.80 21.51
N ASP A 251 -4.75 2.87 22.08
CA ASP A 251 -5.11 2.83 23.49
C ASP A 251 -6.42 2.03 23.58
#